data_AF-A0A235BXB2-F1
#
_entry.id   AF-A0A235BXB2-F1
#
_cell.length_a   1.000
_cell.length_b   1.000
_cell.length_c   1.000
_cell.angle_alpha   90.00
_cell.angle_beta   90.00
_cell.angle_gamma   90.00
#
_symmetry.space_group_name_H-M   'P 1'
#
loop_
_entity.id
_entity.type
_entity.pdbx_description
1 polymer ?
#
loop_
_entity_poly.entity_id
_entity_poly.type
_entity_poly.pdbx_seq_one_letter_code
_entity_poly.pdbx_strand_id
1 'polypeptide(L)'
;MEEERILIDGIKYNLWAPEDEVREFEPIVVEHITDILGSTNAIFFTKQKIRTPRGIGSIPDGFAIVLDNTPHWYVIEVELSRHSPYDHAEPQAKKFKKAIQSSETRKQLVDAMYDEVKSDIIKEKLIKDKIGSGEIHKFLSDLITIDNLTLLIVLEEVTEDWREAFDDFPNVEIVEFKTFKREDAPTVHAHLFKPLFAPLSIRKKLGENETIIKEGDVVKLKGERPPDVSEWSWSRVWGQERRVKEVSGDEALLIIDEKTRGFWFPLKCLEKVGVALSEKEIQGPTKTSEWTKDELIEFLGHRTDIQRAFLRTLAERDKVYNDDLLAELKRKLRDKFDGYTSGALGGLSRAIKLAGKGYLHYHECDDKGEYYKIVEKYRDMIKRYFSQQE
;
A
#
# COMPACT_ATOMS: atom_id res chain seq x y z
N MET A 1 31.08 -6.04 10.98
CA MET A 1 29.68 -6.24 10.55
C MET A 1 29.72 -6.38 9.05
N GLU A 2 29.19 -7.46 8.50
CA GLU A 2 29.06 -7.57 7.04
C GLU A 2 28.04 -6.52 6.60
N GLU A 3 28.45 -5.64 5.68
CA GLU A 3 27.55 -4.66 5.08
C GLU A 3 26.55 -5.40 4.18
N GLU A 4 25.36 -5.67 4.71
CA GLU A 4 24.28 -6.22 3.93
C GLU A 4 23.86 -5.19 2.86
N ARG A 5 23.82 -5.65 1.61
CA ARG A 5 23.52 -4.81 0.45
C ARG A 5 22.70 -5.59 -0.55
N ILE A 6 21.80 -4.89 -1.23
CA ILE A 6 20.99 -5.46 -2.31
C ILE A 6 21.25 -4.72 -3.61
N LEU A 7 21.06 -5.42 -4.73
CA LEU A 7 21.20 -4.89 -6.07
C LEU A 7 19.85 -4.98 -6.78
N ILE A 8 19.27 -3.85 -7.14
CA ILE A 8 17.99 -3.77 -7.87
C ILE A 8 18.30 -3.06 -9.19
N ASP A 9 18.07 -3.74 -10.31
CA ASP A 9 18.32 -3.21 -11.67
C ASP A 9 19.73 -2.64 -11.89
N GLY A 10 20.73 -3.24 -11.23
CA GLY A 10 22.14 -2.80 -11.30
C GLY A 10 22.47 -1.62 -10.40
N ILE A 11 21.50 -1.10 -9.64
CA ILE A 11 21.65 -0.03 -8.66
C ILE A 11 21.85 -0.66 -7.28
N LYS A 12 22.84 -0.13 -6.53
CA LYS A 12 23.20 -0.60 -5.20
C LYS A 12 22.40 0.09 -4.12
N TYR A 13 21.97 -0.70 -3.14
CA TYR A 13 21.30 -0.22 -1.94
C TYR A 13 22.00 -0.81 -0.71
N ASN A 14 22.29 0.05 0.26
CA ASN A 14 22.97 -0.29 1.50
C ASN A 14 21.95 -0.39 2.63
N LEU A 15 22.10 -1.40 3.52
CA LEU A 15 21.25 -1.53 4.68
C LEU A 15 21.31 -0.24 5.52
N TRP A 16 20.14 0.28 5.87
CA TRP A 16 20.00 1.43 6.74
C TRP A 16 19.29 1.01 8.02
N ALA A 17 19.91 1.32 9.14
CA ALA A 17 19.32 1.16 10.45
C ALA A 17 18.81 2.54 10.94
N PRO A 18 17.54 2.65 11.36
CA PRO A 18 17.02 3.86 11.99
C PRO A 18 17.70 4.14 13.33
N GLU A 19 17.95 5.42 13.61
CA GLU A 19 18.46 5.87 14.91
C GLU A 19 17.33 6.24 15.88
N ASP A 20 16.17 6.65 15.36
CA ASP A 20 15.01 7.09 16.14
C ASP A 20 13.74 6.39 15.65
N GLU A 21 13.06 5.71 16.56
CA GLU A 21 11.84 4.95 16.28
C GLU A 21 10.72 5.87 15.76
N VAL A 22 10.42 6.95 16.49
CA VAL A 22 9.24 7.80 16.24
C VAL A 22 9.44 8.71 15.02
N ARG A 23 10.66 9.21 14.82
CA ARG A 23 10.97 10.18 13.77
C ARG A 23 11.39 9.54 12.46
N GLU A 24 11.93 8.32 12.50
CA GLU A 24 12.48 7.67 11.31
C GLU A 24 11.78 6.36 10.98
N PHE A 25 11.64 5.44 11.94
CA PHE A 25 11.17 4.08 11.64
C PHE A 25 9.64 3.97 11.54
N GLU A 26 8.92 4.45 12.55
CA GLU A 26 7.45 4.45 12.62
C GLU A 26 6.81 5.06 11.35
N PRO A 27 7.23 6.23 10.84
CA PRO A 27 6.60 6.81 9.65
C PRO A 27 6.74 5.93 8.40
N ILE A 28 7.89 5.28 8.22
CA ILE A 28 8.16 4.38 7.08
C ILE A 28 7.29 3.12 7.18
N VAL A 29 7.21 2.52 8.37
CA VAL A 29 6.37 1.34 8.61
C VAL A 29 4.89 1.66 8.39
N VAL A 30 4.44 2.81 8.91
CA VAL A 30 3.05 3.27 8.73
C VAL A 30 2.72 3.51 7.26
N GLU A 31 3.65 4.05 6.47
CA GLU A 31 3.48 4.21 5.03
C GLU A 31 3.26 2.87 4.31
N HIS A 32 3.95 1.81 4.75
CA HIS A 32 3.92 0.48 4.14
C HIS A 32 3.03 -0.53 4.87
N ILE A 33 2.23 -0.11 5.85
CA ILE A 33 1.49 -1.03 6.71
C ILE A 33 0.52 -1.93 5.95
N THR A 34 -0.10 -1.43 4.88
CA THR A 34 -0.97 -2.24 4.03
C THR A 34 -0.22 -3.29 3.22
N ASP A 35 1.03 -2.99 2.85
CA ASP A 35 1.91 -3.94 2.16
C ASP A 35 2.39 -5.01 3.13
N ILE A 36 2.75 -4.63 4.37
CA ILE A 36 3.12 -5.54 5.47
C ILE A 36 1.97 -6.50 5.78
N LEU A 37 0.74 -5.99 5.88
CA LEU A 37 -0.44 -6.84 6.05
C LEU A 37 -0.63 -7.75 4.83
N GLY A 38 -0.30 -7.29 3.61
CA GLY A 38 -0.44 -8.06 2.38
C GLY A 38 -1.88 -8.15 1.87
N SER A 39 -2.74 -7.20 2.27
CA SER A 39 -4.16 -7.19 1.90
C SER A 39 -4.61 -5.85 1.34
N THR A 40 -5.28 -5.89 0.18
CA THR A 40 -5.93 -4.70 -0.41
C THR A 40 -7.20 -4.28 0.34
N ASN A 41 -7.72 -5.15 1.21
CA ASN A 41 -8.92 -4.93 2.03
C ASN A 41 -8.54 -4.59 3.48
N ALA A 42 -7.31 -4.13 3.70
CA ALA A 42 -6.87 -3.59 4.99
C ALA A 42 -7.33 -2.13 5.17
N ILE A 43 -7.74 -1.83 6.41
CA ILE A 43 -8.02 -0.50 6.93
C ILE A 43 -7.04 -0.23 8.07
N PHE A 44 -6.33 0.88 8.00
CA PHE A 44 -5.39 1.31 9.06
C PHE A 44 -5.94 2.52 9.82
N PHE A 45 -5.66 2.54 11.13
CA PHE A 45 -6.04 3.57 12.08
C PHE A 45 -4.79 4.03 12.84
N THR A 46 -4.36 5.27 12.61
CA THR A 46 -3.20 5.87 13.29
C THR A 46 -3.51 6.18 14.77
N LYS A 47 -2.51 6.08 15.66
CA LYS A 47 -2.62 6.45 17.09
C LYS A 47 -3.22 7.84 17.37
N GLN A 48 -2.97 8.83 16.50
CA GLN A 48 -3.45 10.20 16.69
C GLN A 48 -4.98 10.33 16.55
N LYS A 49 -5.60 9.42 15.80
CA LYS A 49 -7.03 9.47 15.46
C LYS A 49 -7.89 8.68 16.44
N ILE A 50 -7.31 7.68 17.09
CA ILE A 50 -7.96 6.90 18.14
C ILE A 50 -7.39 7.37 19.47
N ARG A 51 -8.09 8.29 20.14
CA ARG A 51 -7.77 8.62 21.53
C ARG A 51 -8.06 7.40 22.39
N THR A 52 -7.02 6.77 22.92
CA THR A 52 -7.20 5.62 23.80
C THR A 52 -8.00 6.02 25.04
N PRO A 53 -8.90 5.16 25.51
CA PRO A 53 -9.60 5.28 26.79
C PRO A 53 -8.70 5.66 27.97
N ARG A 54 -9.24 6.44 28.92
CA ARG A 54 -8.59 6.66 30.23
C ARG A 54 -8.32 5.29 30.88
N GLY A 55 -7.04 5.01 31.20
CA GLY A 55 -6.63 3.78 31.89
C GLY A 55 -5.78 2.82 31.05
N ILE A 56 -5.66 3.04 29.73
CA ILE A 56 -4.62 2.39 28.94
C ILE A 56 -3.33 3.20 29.16
N GLY A 57 -2.41 2.68 29.97
CA GLY A 57 -1.18 3.40 30.36
C GLY A 57 -0.16 3.58 29.23
N SER A 58 -0.42 3.02 28.05
CA SER A 58 0.40 3.09 26.83
C SER A 58 -0.50 3.13 25.60
N ILE A 59 -0.14 3.91 24.60
CA ILE A 59 -0.90 4.04 23.35
C ILE A 59 -0.16 3.24 22.28
N PRO A 60 -0.78 2.22 21.66
CA PRO A 60 -0.18 1.52 20.54
C PRO A 60 0.10 2.45 19.36
N ASP A 61 1.03 2.09 18.49
CA ASP A 61 1.36 2.93 17.32
C ASP A 61 0.24 2.99 16.28
N GLY A 62 -0.56 1.93 16.21
CA GLY A 62 -1.76 1.94 15.39
C GLY A 62 -2.63 0.72 15.56
N PHE A 63 -3.70 0.70 14.79
CA PHE A 63 -4.60 -0.44 14.67
C PHE A 63 -4.86 -0.73 13.20
N ALA A 64 -5.14 -1.97 12.87
CA ALA A 64 -5.62 -2.33 11.54
C ALA A 64 -6.77 -3.33 11.59
N ILE A 65 -7.60 -3.30 10.56
CA ILE A 65 -8.62 -4.32 10.30
C ILE A 65 -8.38 -4.85 8.90
N VAL A 66 -8.20 -6.16 8.77
CA VAL A 66 -8.11 -6.84 7.47
C VAL A 66 -9.46 -7.50 7.19
N LEU A 67 -10.12 -7.10 6.10
CA LEU A 67 -11.49 -7.53 5.76
C LEU A 67 -11.55 -8.68 4.75
N ASP A 68 -10.48 -9.46 4.61
CA ASP A 68 -10.48 -10.67 3.78
C ASP A 68 -11.42 -11.75 4.35
N ASN A 69 -11.36 -13.00 3.85
CA ASN A 69 -12.35 -14.06 4.13
C ASN A 69 -12.88 -14.05 5.57
N THR A 70 -11.97 -14.15 6.55
CA THR A 70 -12.25 -13.93 7.96
C THR A 70 -11.65 -12.59 8.38
N PRO A 71 -12.46 -11.65 8.90
CA PRO A 71 -11.94 -10.39 9.41
C PRO A 71 -11.01 -10.60 10.60
N HIS A 72 -9.86 -9.92 10.58
CA HIS A 72 -8.92 -9.88 11.69
C HIS A 72 -8.68 -8.44 12.09
N TRP A 73 -8.44 -8.19 13.37
CA TRP A 73 -8.03 -6.89 13.86
C TRP A 73 -6.68 -6.97 14.56
N TYR A 74 -5.89 -5.94 14.33
CA TYR A 74 -4.50 -5.85 14.73
C TYR A 74 -4.30 -4.66 15.63
N VAL A 75 -3.48 -4.85 16.65
CA VAL A 75 -2.80 -3.78 17.37
C VAL A 75 -1.37 -3.77 16.87
N ILE A 76 -0.87 -2.61 16.48
CA ILE A 76 0.42 -2.46 15.81
C ILE A 76 1.36 -1.72 16.76
N GLU A 77 2.52 -2.32 17.00
CA GLU A 77 3.65 -1.72 17.71
C GLU A 77 4.85 -1.70 16.76
N VAL A 78 5.52 -0.56 16.66
CA VAL A 78 6.73 -0.39 15.86
C VAL A 78 7.88 -0.10 16.80
N GLU A 79 8.87 -0.99 16.83
CA GLU A 79 9.94 -0.95 17.82
C GLU A 79 11.31 -1.10 17.16
N LEU A 80 12.36 -0.68 17.86
CA LEU A 80 13.73 -0.96 17.47
C LEU A 80 14.23 -2.21 18.19
N SER A 81 14.95 -3.07 17.49
CA SER A 81 15.56 -4.31 17.98
C SER A 81 16.48 -4.10 19.19
N ARG A 82 17.11 -2.92 19.27
CA ARG A 82 17.95 -2.49 20.40
C ARG A 82 17.17 -2.17 21.67
N HIS A 83 15.85 -1.97 21.59
CA HIS A 83 14.99 -1.82 22.76
C HIS A 83 14.74 -3.18 23.39
N SER A 84 14.62 -3.20 24.73
CA SER A 84 14.34 -4.43 25.47
C SER A 84 12.86 -4.81 25.31
N PRO A 85 12.54 -5.99 24.73
CA PRO A 85 11.15 -6.42 24.59
C PRO A 85 10.46 -6.61 25.94
N TYR A 86 11.21 -7.03 26.98
CA TYR A 86 10.71 -7.29 28.33
C TYR A 86 10.40 -6.02 29.14
N ASP A 87 11.11 -4.93 28.87
CA ASP A 87 10.92 -3.67 29.62
C ASP A 87 9.87 -2.76 28.98
N HIS A 88 9.73 -2.84 27.65
CA HIS A 88 8.93 -1.89 26.87
C HIS A 88 7.74 -2.56 26.17
N ALA A 89 7.96 -3.39 25.16
CA ALA A 89 6.88 -3.86 24.28
C ALA A 89 5.95 -4.88 24.96
N GLU A 90 6.50 -5.91 25.63
CA GLU A 90 5.72 -6.96 26.26
C GLU A 90 4.82 -6.42 27.40
N PRO A 91 5.32 -5.57 28.33
CA PRO A 91 4.46 -4.96 29.35
C PRO A 91 3.35 -4.09 28.76
N GLN A 92 3.62 -3.38 27.65
CA GLN A 92 2.63 -2.56 26.96
C GLN A 92 1.53 -3.42 26.33
N ALA A 93 1.91 -4.47 25.61
CA ALA A 93 0.98 -5.45 25.08
C ALA A 93 0.12 -6.07 26.17
N LYS A 94 0.70 -6.44 27.33
CA LYS A 94 -0.04 -7.02 28.47
C LYS A 94 -1.04 -6.03 29.05
N LYS A 95 -0.64 -4.76 29.22
CA LYS A 95 -1.54 -3.69 29.71
C LYS A 95 -2.69 -3.45 28.74
N PHE A 96 -2.42 -3.37 27.44
CA PHE A 96 -3.45 -3.18 26.42
C PHE A 96 -4.44 -4.35 26.41
N LYS A 97 -3.93 -5.58 26.42
CA LYS A 97 -4.73 -6.81 26.50
C LYS A 97 -5.67 -6.82 27.70
N LYS A 98 -5.17 -6.41 28.87
CA LYS A 98 -5.98 -6.29 30.08
C LYS A 98 -7.01 -5.17 29.96
N ALA A 99 -6.66 -4.05 29.33
CA ALA A 99 -7.57 -2.93 29.17
C ALA A 99 -8.74 -3.27 28.24
N ILE A 100 -8.51 -3.99 27.13
CA ILE A 100 -9.58 -4.35 26.19
C ILE A 100 -10.58 -5.38 26.75
N GLN A 101 -10.24 -6.07 27.84
CA GLN A 101 -11.19 -6.90 28.59
C GLN A 101 -12.25 -6.06 29.32
N SER A 102 -11.95 -4.79 29.62
CA SER A 102 -12.95 -3.86 30.16
C SER A 102 -13.98 -3.51 29.09
N SER A 103 -15.25 -3.77 29.37
CA SER A 103 -16.35 -3.47 28.45
C SER A 103 -16.44 -1.97 28.11
N GLU A 104 -16.09 -1.11 29.06
CA GLU A 104 -16.06 0.35 28.86
C GLU A 104 -14.94 0.76 27.90
N THR A 105 -13.72 0.28 28.13
CA THR A 105 -12.55 0.56 27.30
C THR A 105 -12.76 0.04 25.87
N ARG A 106 -13.27 -1.18 25.75
CA ARG A 106 -13.61 -1.77 24.46
C ARG A 106 -14.68 -0.96 23.73
N LYS A 107 -15.75 -0.56 24.43
CA LYS A 107 -16.79 0.27 23.83
C LYS A 107 -16.23 1.60 23.32
N GLN A 108 -15.40 2.27 24.12
CA GLN A 108 -14.76 3.53 23.70
C GLN A 108 -13.83 3.33 22.49
N LEU A 109 -13.11 2.21 22.39
CA LEU A 109 -12.32 1.88 21.21
C LEU A 109 -13.19 1.64 19.97
N VAL A 110 -14.28 0.88 20.12
CA VAL A 110 -15.26 0.64 19.05
C VAL A 110 -15.88 1.95 18.57
N ASP A 111 -16.30 2.82 19.50
CA ASP A 111 -16.89 4.13 19.19
C ASP A 111 -15.88 5.01 18.41
N ALA A 112 -14.62 5.05 18.84
CA ALA A 112 -13.57 5.81 18.15
C ALA A 112 -13.26 5.26 16.74
N MET A 113 -13.18 3.92 16.59
CA MET A 113 -13.00 3.31 15.27
C MET A 113 -14.21 3.54 14.37
N TYR A 114 -15.42 3.48 14.92
CA TYR A 114 -16.66 3.76 14.19
C TYR A 114 -16.69 5.19 13.67
N ASP A 115 -16.34 6.18 14.50
CA ASP A 115 -16.31 7.60 14.10
C ASP A 115 -15.26 7.85 13.00
N GLU A 116 -14.08 7.23 13.10
CA GLU A 116 -13.05 7.28 12.05
C GLU A 116 -13.52 6.60 10.75
N VAL A 117 -14.22 5.46 10.84
CA VAL A 117 -14.81 4.79 9.68
C VAL A 117 -15.88 5.67 9.04
N LYS A 118 -16.76 6.28 9.83
CA LYS A 118 -17.85 7.12 9.33
C LYS A 118 -17.38 8.44 8.73
N SER A 119 -16.25 8.96 9.18
CA SER A 119 -15.65 10.18 8.61
C SER A 119 -14.83 9.90 7.35
N ASP A 120 -14.54 8.64 7.03
CA ASP A 120 -13.81 8.23 5.83
C ASP A 120 -14.66 7.30 4.94
N ILE A 121 -15.21 7.86 3.85
CA ILE A 121 -16.05 7.15 2.88
C ILE A 121 -15.40 5.86 2.32
N ILE A 122 -14.06 5.82 2.24
CA ILE A 122 -13.35 4.63 1.74
C ILE A 122 -13.42 3.51 2.78
N LYS A 123 -13.13 3.84 4.05
CA LYS A 123 -13.22 2.88 5.16
C LYS A 123 -14.65 2.39 5.34
N GLU A 124 -15.62 3.31 5.27
CA GLU A 124 -17.03 2.96 5.37
C GLU A 124 -17.45 2.01 4.24
N LYS A 125 -17.06 2.31 2.99
CA LYS A 125 -17.37 1.46 1.83
C LYS A 125 -16.75 0.08 1.96
N LEU A 126 -15.47 -0.03 2.35
CA LEU A 126 -14.79 -1.32 2.53
C LEU A 126 -15.51 -2.21 3.55
N ILE A 127 -15.93 -1.64 4.69
CA ILE A 127 -16.69 -2.40 5.70
C ILE A 127 -18.07 -2.77 5.17
N LYS A 128 -18.79 -1.86 4.52
CA LYS A 128 -20.11 -2.13 3.93
C LYS A 128 -20.06 -3.22 2.87
N ASP A 129 -19.03 -3.22 2.01
CA ASP A 129 -18.83 -4.26 0.99
C ASP A 129 -18.62 -5.64 1.65
N LYS A 130 -18.00 -5.67 2.84
CA LYS A 130 -17.80 -6.91 3.61
C LYS A 130 -19.05 -7.40 4.34
N ILE A 131 -19.82 -6.51 4.96
CA ILE A 131 -20.96 -6.88 5.82
C ILE A 131 -22.32 -6.80 5.12
N GLY A 132 -22.37 -6.28 3.89
CA GLY A 132 -23.61 -6.06 3.14
C GLY A 132 -24.53 -5.05 3.83
N SER A 133 -25.74 -5.48 4.19
CA SER A 133 -26.72 -4.66 4.91
C SER A 133 -26.51 -4.63 6.43
N GLY A 134 -25.38 -5.16 6.92
CA GLY A 134 -25.02 -5.17 8.33
C GLY A 134 -24.79 -3.76 8.90
N GLU A 135 -24.86 -3.67 10.22
CA GLU A 135 -24.61 -2.44 10.96
C GLU A 135 -23.12 -2.37 11.37
N ILE A 136 -22.46 -1.25 11.04
CA ILE A 136 -20.99 -1.09 11.16
C ILE A 136 -20.56 -1.14 12.62
N HIS A 137 -21.27 -0.47 13.52
CA HIS A 137 -20.93 -0.42 14.94
C HIS A 137 -20.98 -1.82 15.56
N LYS A 138 -22.03 -2.59 15.27
CA LYS A 138 -22.17 -3.99 15.65
C LYS A 138 -21.04 -4.84 15.08
N PHE A 139 -20.73 -4.70 13.80
CA PHE A 139 -19.61 -5.42 13.18
C PHE A 139 -18.28 -5.14 13.91
N LEU A 140 -17.98 -3.87 14.18
CA LEU A 140 -16.78 -3.47 14.92
C LEU A 140 -16.81 -4.00 16.35
N SER A 141 -17.96 -3.96 17.03
CA SER A 141 -18.12 -4.51 18.38
C SER A 141 -17.93 -6.02 18.45
N ASP A 142 -18.37 -6.76 17.43
CA ASP A 142 -18.22 -8.21 17.32
C ASP A 142 -16.78 -8.59 16.94
N LEU A 143 -16.11 -7.76 16.13
CA LEU A 143 -14.73 -7.97 15.71
C LEU A 143 -13.72 -7.62 16.80
N ILE A 144 -13.85 -6.46 17.43
CA ILE A 144 -12.89 -5.89 18.39
C ILE A 144 -13.09 -6.57 19.75
N THR A 145 -12.67 -7.82 19.82
CA THR A 145 -12.70 -8.64 21.03
C THR A 145 -11.31 -9.15 21.32
N ILE A 146 -11.10 -9.54 22.57
CA ILE A 146 -9.82 -10.09 23.00
C ILE A 146 -9.45 -11.38 22.26
N ASP A 147 -10.43 -12.20 21.91
CA ASP A 147 -10.21 -13.49 21.26
C ASP A 147 -9.79 -13.33 19.79
N ASN A 148 -10.20 -12.23 19.15
CA ASN A 148 -9.84 -11.88 17.78
C ASN A 148 -8.61 -10.97 17.67
N LEU A 149 -8.02 -10.56 18.80
CA LEU A 149 -6.87 -9.66 18.83
C LEU A 149 -5.63 -10.37 18.31
N THR A 150 -4.97 -9.76 17.31
CA THR A 150 -3.60 -10.10 16.92
C THR A 150 -2.68 -8.91 17.22
N LEU A 151 -1.55 -9.16 17.90
CA LEU A 151 -0.50 -8.15 18.07
C LEU A 151 0.45 -8.24 16.88
N LEU A 152 0.63 -7.15 16.14
CA LEU A 152 1.61 -7.03 15.07
C LEU A 152 2.77 -6.19 15.57
N ILE A 153 3.94 -6.81 15.71
CA ILE A 153 5.19 -6.13 16.07
C ILE A 153 6.03 -6.00 14.81
N VAL A 154 6.43 -4.79 14.47
CA VAL A 154 7.31 -4.53 13.33
C VAL A 154 8.66 -4.06 13.84
N LEU A 155 9.72 -4.78 13.46
CA LEU A 155 11.10 -4.55 13.86
C LEU A 155 11.97 -4.36 12.62
N GLU A 156 12.96 -3.49 12.68
CA GLU A 156 14.00 -3.33 11.67
C GLU A 156 14.90 -4.57 11.57
N GLU A 157 15.05 -5.29 12.69
CA GLU A 157 15.78 -6.56 12.81
C GLU A 157 15.14 -7.44 13.88
N VAL A 158 14.84 -8.70 13.57
CA VAL A 158 14.25 -9.62 14.55
C VAL A 158 15.35 -10.42 15.25
N THR A 159 15.50 -10.20 16.56
CA THR A 159 16.42 -10.98 17.40
C THR A 159 15.72 -12.15 18.10
N GLU A 160 16.50 -13.06 18.68
CA GLU A 160 15.94 -14.19 19.44
C GLU A 160 15.20 -13.71 20.70
N ASP A 161 15.71 -12.69 21.40
CA ASP A 161 15.07 -12.10 22.57
C ASP A 161 13.64 -11.63 22.27
N TRP A 162 13.39 -11.05 21.09
CA TRP A 162 12.05 -10.65 20.66
C TRP A 162 11.12 -11.83 20.39
N ARG A 163 11.66 -12.96 19.90
CA ARG A 163 10.89 -14.18 19.71
C ARG A 163 10.53 -14.80 21.06
N GLU A 164 11.52 -14.92 21.95
CA GLU A 164 11.35 -15.49 23.28
C GLU A 164 10.39 -14.67 24.16
N ALA A 165 10.48 -13.34 24.13
CA ALA A 165 9.62 -12.46 24.93
C ALA A 165 8.12 -12.58 24.61
N PHE A 166 7.78 -13.00 23.38
CA PHE A 166 6.40 -13.12 22.93
C PHE A 166 5.95 -14.57 22.67
N ASP A 167 6.77 -15.57 23.00
CA ASP A 167 6.44 -17.00 22.81
C ASP A 167 5.17 -17.41 23.58
N ASP A 168 5.00 -16.89 24.79
CA ASP A 168 3.83 -17.12 25.65
C ASP A 168 2.63 -16.23 25.30
N PHE A 169 2.78 -15.30 24.35
CA PHE A 169 1.71 -14.40 23.96
C PHE A 169 0.86 -15.01 22.84
N PRO A 170 -0.44 -15.25 23.07
CA PRO A 170 -1.29 -15.80 22.02
C PRO A 170 -1.53 -14.73 20.93
N ASN A 171 -1.45 -15.16 19.67
CA ASN A 171 -1.72 -14.37 18.47
C ASN A 171 -0.79 -13.15 18.33
N VAL A 172 0.52 -13.40 18.18
CA VAL A 172 1.52 -12.37 17.84
C VAL A 172 2.10 -12.68 16.47
N GLU A 173 2.20 -11.64 15.65
CA GLU A 173 2.90 -11.65 14.38
C GLU A 173 4.07 -10.68 14.48
N ILE A 174 5.30 -11.20 14.36
CA ILE A 174 6.51 -10.38 14.35
C ILE A 174 7.01 -10.29 12.91
N VAL A 175 7.10 -9.08 12.39
CA VAL A 175 7.58 -8.80 11.03
C VAL A 175 8.92 -8.10 11.09
N GLU A 176 9.91 -8.70 10.45
CA GLU A 176 11.17 -8.02 10.12
C GLU A 176 10.95 -7.12 8.89
N PHE A 177 11.25 -5.84 9.03
CA PHE A 177 11.10 -4.80 8.02
C PHE A 177 12.44 -4.09 7.78
N LYS A 178 13.26 -4.67 6.92
CA LYS A 178 14.57 -4.11 6.56
C LYS A 178 14.41 -2.99 5.55
N THR A 179 15.11 -1.90 5.76
CA THR A 179 15.14 -0.76 4.84
C THR A 179 16.54 -0.55 4.29
N PHE A 180 16.65 -0.35 2.98
CA PHE A 180 17.90 -0.10 2.29
C PHE A 180 17.86 1.25 1.59
N LYS A 181 18.92 2.04 1.71
CA LYS A 181 19.08 3.34 1.04
C LYS A 181 19.88 3.18 -0.25
N ARG A 182 19.39 3.78 -1.32
CA ARG A 182 20.09 3.81 -2.60
C ARG A 182 21.40 4.60 -2.49
N GLU A 183 22.50 4.07 -3.03
CA GLU A 183 23.84 4.65 -2.87
C GLU A 183 23.98 6.06 -3.49
N ASP A 184 23.37 6.29 -4.66
CA ASP A 184 23.39 7.56 -5.40
C ASP A 184 22.19 8.47 -5.10
N ALA A 185 21.20 8.00 -4.33
CA ALA A 185 20.02 8.78 -3.93
C ALA A 185 19.51 8.35 -2.54
N PRO A 186 20.08 8.86 -1.43
CA PRO A 186 19.78 8.37 -0.08
C PRO A 186 18.33 8.54 0.39
N THR A 187 17.51 9.33 -0.31
CA THR A 187 16.07 9.51 -0.05
C THR A 187 15.22 8.41 -0.70
N VAL A 188 15.80 7.60 -1.59
CA VAL A 188 15.13 6.47 -2.23
C VAL A 188 15.37 5.23 -1.39
N HIS A 189 14.28 4.64 -0.91
CA HIS A 189 14.30 3.46 -0.07
C HIS A 189 13.85 2.21 -0.84
N ALA A 190 14.43 1.07 -0.47
CA ALA A 190 13.91 -0.24 -0.81
C ALA A 190 13.62 -0.99 0.49
N HIS A 191 12.48 -1.67 0.56
CA HIS A 191 12.03 -2.36 1.77
C HIS A 191 11.97 -3.87 1.51
N LEU A 192 12.50 -4.65 2.46
CA LEU A 192 12.47 -6.11 2.44
C LEU A 192 11.74 -6.59 3.69
N PHE A 193 10.62 -7.27 3.48
CA PHE A 193 9.79 -7.84 4.53
C PHE A 193 8.98 -9.00 3.96
N LYS A 194 8.43 -9.83 4.85
CA LYS A 194 7.47 -10.87 4.49
C LYS A 194 6.06 -10.40 4.84
N PRO A 195 5.13 -10.30 3.87
CA PRO A 195 3.77 -9.91 4.17
C PRO A 195 3.04 -11.00 4.97
N LEU A 196 2.13 -10.62 5.87
CA LEU A 196 1.37 -11.55 6.71
C LEU A 196 0.42 -12.41 5.87
N PHE A 197 -0.35 -11.77 5.00
CA PHE A 197 -1.19 -12.46 4.05
C PHE A 197 -0.46 -12.56 2.71
N ALA A 198 -0.44 -13.77 2.15
CA ALA A 198 0.03 -13.94 0.78
C ALA A 198 -0.85 -13.06 -0.13
N PRO A 199 -0.26 -12.29 -1.06
CA PRO A 199 -1.07 -11.61 -2.07
C PRO A 199 -1.93 -12.70 -2.71
N LEU A 200 -3.26 -12.47 -2.75
CA LEU A 200 -4.20 -13.42 -3.34
C LEU A 200 -3.69 -13.81 -4.73
N SER A 201 -3.01 -14.96 -4.82
CA SER A 201 -2.74 -15.59 -6.09
C SER A 201 -4.12 -15.88 -6.66
N ILE A 202 -4.36 -15.37 -7.86
CA ILE A 202 -5.64 -15.46 -8.55
C ILE A 202 -6.01 -16.95 -8.64
N ARG A 203 -6.80 -17.45 -7.67
CA ARG A 203 -7.42 -18.77 -7.74
C ARG A 203 -8.53 -18.70 -8.79
N LYS A 204 -8.17 -18.80 -10.06
CA LYS A 204 -9.13 -19.19 -11.08
C LYS A 204 -9.31 -20.70 -10.99
N LYS A 205 -10.53 -21.14 -10.68
CA LYS A 205 -10.98 -22.52 -10.92
C LYS A 205 -10.83 -22.81 -12.42
N LEU A 206 -9.78 -23.52 -12.82
CA LEU A 206 -9.81 -24.34 -14.03
C LEU A 206 -9.61 -25.80 -13.59
N GLY A 207 -10.42 -26.68 -14.19
CA GLY A 207 -10.60 -28.06 -13.74
C GLY A 207 -9.33 -28.91 -13.72
N GLU A 208 -9.34 -29.86 -12.78
CA GLU A 208 -8.66 -31.15 -12.75
C GLU A 208 -7.49 -31.34 -13.75
N ASN A 209 -6.29 -30.93 -13.34
CA ASN A 209 -5.00 -31.62 -13.50
C ASN A 209 -3.90 -30.65 -13.04
N GLU A 210 -3.59 -30.68 -11.74
CA GLU A 210 -2.67 -29.74 -11.11
C GLU A 210 -1.21 -30.00 -11.53
N THR A 211 -0.62 -29.01 -12.22
CA THR A 211 0.79 -28.68 -12.01
C THR A 211 0.82 -27.28 -11.42
N ILE A 212 1.31 -27.17 -10.18
CA ILE A 212 1.47 -25.89 -9.49
C ILE A 212 2.59 -25.13 -10.20
N ILE A 213 2.28 -24.00 -10.83
CA ILE A 213 3.28 -23.10 -11.41
C ILE A 213 3.25 -21.78 -10.64
N LYS A 214 4.35 -21.46 -9.96
CA LYS A 214 4.57 -20.23 -9.18
C LYS A 214 5.14 -19.12 -10.05
N GLU A 215 4.94 -17.87 -9.62
CA GLU A 215 5.57 -16.70 -10.23
C GLU A 215 7.09 -16.84 -10.15
N GLY A 216 7.77 -16.91 -11.32
CA GLY A 216 9.21 -17.18 -11.42
C GLY A 216 9.62 -18.59 -11.88
N ASP A 217 8.66 -19.50 -12.11
CA ASP A 217 8.99 -20.85 -12.55
C ASP A 217 9.57 -20.90 -13.98
N VAL A 218 10.77 -21.48 -14.11
CA VAL A 218 11.41 -21.80 -15.39
C VAL A 218 10.88 -23.14 -15.88
N VAL A 219 9.93 -23.13 -16.80
CA VAL A 219 9.45 -24.36 -17.44
C VAL A 219 10.48 -24.82 -18.47
N LYS A 220 11.20 -25.91 -18.18
CA LYS A 220 11.93 -26.64 -19.23
C LYS A 220 10.91 -27.25 -20.18
N LEU A 221 10.78 -26.70 -21.39
CA LEU A 221 10.03 -27.33 -22.47
C LEU A 221 10.67 -28.69 -22.78
N LYS A 222 10.07 -29.77 -22.28
CA LYS A 222 10.43 -31.13 -22.70
C LYS A 222 9.76 -31.39 -24.04
N GLY A 223 10.54 -31.45 -25.11
CA GLY A 223 10.09 -31.91 -26.43
C GLY A 223 10.94 -31.37 -27.56
N GLU A 224 11.52 -32.26 -28.34
CA GLU A 224 12.42 -32.01 -29.47
C GLU A 224 11.71 -31.32 -30.64
N ARG A 225 11.62 -29.99 -30.60
CA ARG A 225 11.78 -29.04 -31.73
C ARG A 225 11.54 -27.63 -31.19
N PRO A 226 12.34 -26.62 -31.61
CA PRO A 226 11.98 -25.23 -31.37
C PRO A 226 10.58 -24.98 -31.93
N PRO A 227 9.68 -24.29 -31.21
CA PRO A 227 8.40 -23.88 -31.79
C PRO A 227 8.68 -23.09 -33.07
N ASP A 228 7.85 -23.29 -34.09
CA ASP A 228 7.97 -22.53 -35.34
C ASP A 228 7.81 -21.04 -35.05
N VAL A 229 8.93 -20.31 -35.15
CA VAL A 229 9.05 -18.90 -34.78
C VAL A 229 8.57 -17.95 -35.87
N SER A 230 8.12 -18.48 -37.02
CA SER A 230 7.59 -17.70 -38.14
C SER A 230 6.28 -16.96 -37.81
N GLU A 231 5.51 -17.47 -36.85
CA GLU A 231 4.24 -16.85 -36.41
C GLU A 231 4.41 -15.86 -35.25
N TRP A 232 5.64 -15.53 -34.85
CA TRP A 232 5.94 -14.73 -33.66
C TRP A 232 6.17 -13.26 -34.01
N SER A 233 5.66 -12.34 -33.20
CA SER A 233 5.84 -10.90 -33.38
C SER A 233 7.08 -10.40 -32.64
N TRP A 234 7.75 -9.39 -33.19
CA TRP A 234 8.82 -8.67 -32.50
C TRP A 234 8.22 -7.56 -31.66
N SER A 235 8.59 -7.53 -30.37
CA SER A 235 8.16 -6.50 -29.43
C SER A 235 9.32 -6.08 -28.53
N ARG A 236 9.28 -4.83 -28.06
CA ARG A 236 10.27 -4.31 -27.13
C ARG A 236 9.86 -4.64 -25.70
N VAL A 237 10.64 -5.47 -25.02
CA VAL A 237 10.41 -5.86 -23.61
C VAL A 237 11.67 -5.50 -22.82
N TRP A 238 11.50 -4.73 -21.73
CA TRP A 238 12.61 -4.21 -20.90
C TRP A 238 13.70 -3.52 -21.73
N GLY A 239 13.29 -2.71 -22.70
CA GLY A 239 14.20 -1.93 -23.54
C GLY A 239 14.90 -2.70 -24.67
N GLN A 240 14.74 -4.02 -24.77
CA GLN A 240 15.35 -4.89 -25.81
C GLN A 240 14.29 -5.47 -26.77
N GLU A 241 14.64 -5.67 -28.04
CA GLU A 241 13.77 -6.38 -28.99
C GLU A 241 13.77 -7.88 -28.71
N ARG A 242 12.59 -8.47 -28.58
CA ARG A 242 12.40 -9.90 -28.32
C ARG A 242 11.25 -10.46 -29.15
N ARG A 243 11.29 -11.77 -29.44
CA ARG A 243 10.19 -12.48 -30.08
C ARG A 243 9.15 -12.90 -29.05
N VAL A 244 7.89 -12.69 -29.42
CA VAL A 244 6.74 -12.85 -28.55
C VAL A 244 5.64 -13.63 -29.28
N LYS A 245 4.94 -14.53 -28.57
CA LYS A 245 3.71 -15.16 -29.04
C LYS A 245 2.65 -15.08 -27.96
N GLU A 246 1.47 -14.60 -28.34
CA GLU A 246 0.28 -14.62 -27.49
C GLU A 246 -0.32 -16.03 -27.49
N VAL A 247 -0.59 -16.58 -26.30
CA VAL A 247 -1.11 -17.94 -26.18
C VAL A 247 -2.43 -17.88 -25.43
N SER A 248 -3.52 -18.13 -26.18
CA SER A 248 -4.93 -18.14 -25.76
C SER A 248 -5.40 -16.90 -24.97
N GLY A 249 -6.08 -15.99 -25.67
CA GLY A 249 -7.00 -14.97 -25.13
C GLY A 249 -6.52 -14.19 -23.91
N ASP A 250 -5.92 -13.02 -24.13
CA ASP A 250 -5.67 -11.95 -23.15
C ASP A 250 -4.81 -12.28 -21.90
N GLU A 251 -4.38 -13.54 -21.67
CA GLU A 251 -3.93 -13.93 -20.32
C GLU A 251 -2.44 -14.26 -20.18
N ALA A 252 -1.66 -14.44 -21.26
CA ALA A 252 -0.22 -14.66 -21.12
C ALA A 252 0.64 -14.33 -22.35
N LEU A 253 1.87 -13.88 -22.06
CA LEU A 253 2.91 -13.56 -23.02
C LEU A 253 4.11 -14.51 -22.83
N LEU A 254 4.53 -15.21 -23.89
CA LEU A 254 5.74 -16.04 -23.88
C LEU A 254 6.91 -15.27 -24.49
N ILE A 255 8.00 -15.08 -23.72
CA ILE A 255 9.21 -14.39 -24.17
C ILE A 255 10.37 -15.39 -24.20
N ILE A 256 11.02 -15.54 -25.35
CA ILE A 256 12.19 -16.41 -25.52
C ILE A 256 13.47 -15.58 -25.66
N ASP A 257 14.50 -15.91 -24.87
CA ASP A 257 15.90 -15.51 -25.08
C ASP A 257 16.54 -16.36 -26.21
N GLU A 258 17.49 -15.81 -26.96
CA GLU A 258 18.26 -16.45 -28.05
C GLU A 258 18.83 -17.83 -27.66
N LYS A 259 18.95 -18.12 -26.34
CA LYS A 259 19.35 -19.41 -25.78
C LYS A 259 18.20 -20.37 -25.42
N THR A 260 17.03 -20.26 -26.06
CA THR A 260 15.87 -21.19 -25.97
C THR A 260 15.16 -21.29 -24.61
N ARG A 261 15.33 -20.30 -23.72
CA ARG A 261 14.57 -20.25 -22.46
C ARG A 261 13.34 -19.38 -22.64
N GLY A 262 12.17 -20.00 -22.54
CA GLY A 262 10.88 -19.32 -22.55
C GLY A 262 10.44 -18.95 -21.14
N PHE A 263 10.03 -17.71 -20.94
CA PHE A 263 9.45 -17.21 -19.70
C PHE A 263 7.99 -16.85 -19.93
N TRP A 264 7.12 -17.35 -19.05
CA TRP A 264 5.68 -17.08 -19.07
C TRP A 264 5.38 -15.87 -18.18
N PHE A 265 4.72 -14.86 -18.74
CA PHE A 265 4.28 -13.68 -18.01
C PHE A 265 2.77 -13.49 -18.11
N PRO A 266 2.05 -13.34 -16.99
CA PRO A 266 0.68 -12.82 -17.02
C PRO A 266 0.69 -11.38 -17.55
N LEU A 267 -0.19 -11.04 -18.50
CA LEU A 267 -0.27 -9.71 -19.10
C LEU A 267 -0.44 -8.58 -18.05
N LYS A 268 -1.16 -8.87 -16.95
CA LYS A 268 -1.36 -7.94 -15.81
C LYS A 268 -0.09 -7.63 -15.01
N CYS A 269 0.94 -8.48 -15.08
CA CYS A 269 2.21 -8.22 -14.41
C CYS A 269 3.10 -7.29 -15.25
N LEU A 270 2.96 -7.28 -16.58
CA LEU A 270 3.72 -6.41 -17.49
C LEU A 270 3.32 -4.92 -17.34
N GLU A 271 2.08 -4.65 -16.94
CA GLU A 271 1.58 -3.30 -16.66
C GLU A 271 2.29 -2.61 -15.48
N LYS A 272 2.82 -3.38 -14.52
CA LYS A 272 3.57 -2.83 -13.37
C LYS A 272 5.01 -2.45 -13.71
N VAL A 273 5.57 -2.93 -14.82
CA VAL A 273 7.00 -2.78 -15.16
C VAL A 273 7.23 -1.84 -16.35
N GLY A 274 6.22 -1.05 -16.74
CA GLY A 274 6.39 0.00 -17.75
C GLY A 274 6.77 -0.51 -19.15
N VAL A 275 6.24 -1.66 -19.57
CA VAL A 275 6.47 -2.18 -20.93
C VAL A 275 5.55 -1.48 -21.92
N ALA A 276 6.10 -0.61 -22.77
CA ALA A 276 5.39 -0.01 -23.89
C ALA A 276 5.35 -1.00 -25.07
N LEU A 277 4.19 -1.61 -25.31
CA LEU A 277 3.90 -2.31 -26.55
C LEU A 277 3.71 -1.27 -27.67
N SER A 278 4.36 -1.49 -28.81
CA SER A 278 4.45 -0.50 -29.88
C SER A 278 3.10 -0.24 -30.59
N GLU A 279 2.63 1.00 -30.45
CA GLU A 279 1.92 1.88 -31.39
C GLU A 279 0.71 1.42 -32.23
N LYS A 280 0.19 0.21 -32.10
CA LYS A 280 -1.15 -0.10 -32.62
C LYS A 280 -2.01 -0.74 -31.56
N GLU A 281 -3.04 0.01 -31.18
CA GLU A 281 -4.14 -0.34 -30.27
C GLU A 281 -3.81 -0.24 -28.78
N ILE A 282 -3.62 1.00 -28.31
CA ILE A 282 -4.03 1.40 -26.96
C ILE A 282 -5.57 1.32 -26.91
N GLN A 283 -6.09 0.11 -26.73
CA GLN A 283 -7.39 -0.11 -26.12
C GLN A 283 -7.17 -0.97 -24.89
N GLY A 284 -6.74 -0.32 -23.80
CA GLY A 284 -6.77 -0.96 -22.49
C GLY A 284 -8.22 -1.25 -22.07
N PRO A 285 -8.40 -2.19 -21.12
CA PRO A 285 -9.47 -2.01 -20.15
C PRO A 285 -8.98 -2.34 -18.74
N THR A 286 -9.34 -1.57 -17.71
CA THR A 286 -10.73 -1.24 -17.41
C THR A 286 -11.14 0.13 -17.95
N LYS A 287 -12.32 0.16 -18.54
CA LYS A 287 -13.02 1.38 -18.98
C LYS A 287 -13.31 2.23 -17.74
N THR A 288 -12.31 2.97 -17.24
CA THR A 288 -12.54 3.92 -16.16
C THR A 288 -13.50 4.97 -16.69
N SER A 289 -14.60 5.16 -15.97
CA SER A 289 -15.56 6.18 -16.39
C SER A 289 -14.95 7.56 -16.17
N GLU A 290 -15.26 8.50 -17.06
CA GLU A 290 -14.80 9.87 -16.87
C GLU A 290 -15.52 10.51 -15.68
N TRP A 291 -14.88 11.52 -15.10
CA TRP A 291 -15.52 12.34 -14.08
C TRP A 291 -16.57 13.23 -14.74
N THR A 292 -17.82 13.10 -14.32
CA THR A 292 -18.80 14.16 -14.55
C THR A 292 -18.52 15.34 -13.62
N LYS A 293 -19.13 16.49 -13.92
CA LYS A 293 -18.99 17.69 -13.09
C LYS A 293 -19.50 17.46 -11.66
N ASP A 294 -20.66 16.84 -11.52
CA ASP A 294 -21.29 16.67 -10.21
C ASP A 294 -20.52 15.64 -9.36
N GLU A 295 -20.10 14.52 -9.96
CA GLU A 295 -19.28 13.52 -9.27
C GLU A 295 -17.93 14.10 -8.82
N LEU A 296 -17.29 14.94 -9.63
CA LEU A 296 -16.03 15.55 -9.26
C LEU A 296 -16.20 16.56 -8.13
N ILE A 297 -17.29 17.35 -8.16
CA ILE A 297 -17.61 18.30 -7.08
C ILE A 297 -17.87 17.55 -5.77
N GLU A 298 -18.70 16.50 -5.81
CA GLU A 298 -18.97 15.65 -4.65
C GLU A 298 -17.68 15.01 -4.12
N PHE A 299 -16.87 14.45 -5.01
CA PHE A 299 -15.59 13.84 -4.66
C PHE A 299 -14.64 14.83 -3.97
N LEU A 300 -14.49 16.04 -4.52
CA LEU A 300 -13.67 17.12 -3.97
C LEU A 300 -14.22 17.65 -2.64
N GLY A 301 -15.55 17.61 -2.44
CA GLY A 301 -16.22 17.97 -1.18
C GLY A 301 -15.82 17.10 -0.01
N HIS A 302 -15.52 15.82 -0.28
CA HIS A 302 -15.14 14.84 0.73
C HIS A 302 -13.62 14.63 0.89
N ARG A 303 -12.79 15.48 0.28
CA ARG A 303 -11.32 15.40 0.40
C ARG A 303 -10.82 16.16 1.62
N THR A 304 -9.72 15.69 2.21
CA THR A 304 -9.06 16.37 3.34
C THR A 304 -8.49 17.73 2.93
N ASP A 305 -8.21 18.60 3.90
CA ASP A 305 -7.59 19.91 3.65
C ASP A 305 -6.29 19.79 2.81
N ILE A 306 -5.46 18.78 3.12
CA ILE A 306 -4.22 18.49 2.39
C ILE A 306 -4.50 18.07 0.95
N GLN A 307 -5.43 17.12 0.74
CA GLN A 307 -5.80 16.63 -0.60
C GLN A 307 -6.41 17.73 -1.46
N ARG A 308 -7.25 18.59 -0.87
CA ARG A 308 -7.85 19.74 -1.55
C ARG A 308 -6.79 20.76 -1.93
N ALA A 309 -5.90 21.12 -1.01
CA ALA A 309 -4.80 22.04 -1.27
C ALA A 309 -3.85 21.51 -2.36
N PHE A 310 -3.57 20.21 -2.36
CA PHE A 310 -2.78 19.55 -3.40
C PHE A 310 -3.41 19.69 -4.78
N LEU A 311 -4.66 19.22 -4.95
CA LEU A 311 -5.35 19.27 -6.25
C LEU A 311 -5.53 20.71 -6.74
N ARG A 312 -5.81 21.64 -5.82
CA ARG A 312 -5.89 23.08 -6.13
C ARG A 312 -4.56 23.60 -6.68
N THR A 313 -3.46 23.31 -6.01
CA THR A 313 -2.11 23.76 -6.42
C THR A 313 -1.73 23.21 -7.79
N LEU A 314 -2.02 21.93 -8.07
CA LEU A 314 -1.78 21.36 -9.40
C LEU A 314 -2.67 21.97 -10.48
N ALA A 315 -3.95 22.23 -10.17
CA ALA A 315 -4.83 22.89 -11.10
C ALA A 315 -4.29 24.29 -11.47
N GLU A 316 -3.82 25.06 -10.50
CA GLU A 316 -3.22 26.39 -10.67
C GLU A 316 -1.93 26.37 -11.51
N ARG A 317 -1.04 25.40 -11.29
CA ARG A 317 0.34 25.42 -11.82
C ARG A 317 0.68 24.38 -12.89
N ASP A 318 -0.27 23.51 -13.27
CA ASP A 318 -0.07 22.37 -14.18
C ASP A 318 0.90 21.31 -13.65
N LYS A 319 2.18 21.66 -13.60
CA LYS A 319 3.32 20.83 -13.19
C LYS A 319 3.97 21.46 -11.97
N VAL A 320 4.12 20.69 -10.90
CA VAL A 320 4.72 21.15 -9.64
C VAL A 320 5.68 20.10 -9.10
N TYR A 321 6.93 20.49 -8.88
CA TYR A 321 7.94 19.62 -8.27
C TYR A 321 7.63 19.37 -6.80
N ASN A 322 8.08 18.24 -6.26
CA ASN A 322 7.74 17.82 -4.90
C ASN A 322 8.14 18.88 -3.85
N ASP A 323 9.35 19.44 -3.94
CA ASP A 323 9.81 20.48 -3.00
C ASP A 323 8.94 21.75 -3.05
N ASP A 324 8.62 22.22 -4.26
CA ASP A 324 7.74 23.38 -4.47
C ASP A 324 6.32 23.12 -3.96
N LEU A 325 5.84 21.88 -4.14
CA LEU A 325 4.55 21.44 -3.65
C LEU A 325 4.52 21.46 -2.12
N LEU A 326 5.51 20.88 -1.46
CA LEU A 326 5.63 20.86 0.00
C LEU A 326 5.68 22.28 0.58
N ALA A 327 6.48 23.16 -0.03
CA ALA A 327 6.57 24.56 0.36
C ALA A 327 5.22 25.27 0.23
N GLU A 328 4.49 25.04 -0.86
CA GLU A 328 3.19 25.65 -1.10
C GLU A 328 2.10 25.11 -0.18
N LEU A 329 2.09 23.80 0.09
CA LEU A 329 1.18 23.18 1.06
C LEU A 329 1.42 23.72 2.46
N LYS A 330 2.68 23.80 2.90
CA LYS A 330 3.06 24.42 4.17
C LYS A 330 2.59 25.87 4.28
N ARG A 331 2.71 26.64 3.19
CA ARG A 331 2.24 28.03 3.13
C ARG A 331 0.71 28.14 3.23
N LYS A 332 -0.03 27.30 2.50
CA LYS A 332 -1.50 27.34 2.43
C LYS A 332 -2.16 26.80 3.70
N LEU A 333 -1.61 25.73 4.28
CA LEU A 333 -2.24 24.99 5.37
C LEU A 333 -1.69 25.35 6.76
N ARG A 334 -0.50 25.96 6.82
CA ARG A 334 0.18 26.36 8.06
C ARG A 334 0.18 25.21 9.07
N ASP A 335 -0.43 25.42 10.23
CA ASP A 335 -0.52 24.52 11.38
C ASP A 335 -1.25 23.20 11.06
N LYS A 336 -2.00 23.15 9.94
CA LYS A 336 -2.71 21.95 9.48
C LYS A 336 -1.85 21.02 8.60
N PHE A 337 -0.59 21.37 8.35
CA PHE A 337 0.33 20.57 7.56
C PHE A 337 1.53 20.16 8.40
N ASP A 338 1.68 18.85 8.60
CA ASP A 338 2.71 18.21 9.42
C ASP A 338 4.05 18.02 8.69
N GLY A 339 4.12 18.40 7.41
CA GLY A 339 5.32 18.29 6.58
C GLY A 339 5.32 17.07 5.65
N TYR A 340 4.31 16.19 5.73
CA TYR A 340 4.27 14.96 4.96
C TYR A 340 3.05 14.92 4.02
N THR A 341 3.24 14.43 2.80
CA THR A 341 2.17 14.30 1.79
C THR A 341 1.84 12.84 1.45
N SER A 342 2.75 11.90 1.71
CA SER A 342 2.66 10.50 1.27
C SER A 342 1.33 9.84 1.66
N GLY A 343 0.93 9.94 2.93
CA GLY A 343 -0.34 9.38 3.41
C GLY A 343 -1.58 10.04 2.79
N ALA A 344 -1.55 11.37 2.61
CA ALA A 344 -2.66 12.11 2.00
C ALA A 344 -2.82 11.80 0.50
N LEU A 345 -1.71 11.70 -0.23
CA LEU A 345 -1.69 11.41 -1.67
C LEU A 345 -1.97 9.93 -1.97
N GLY A 346 -1.47 9.01 -1.14
CA GLY A 346 -1.83 7.60 -1.19
C GLY A 346 -3.33 7.40 -0.98
N GLY A 347 -3.90 8.06 0.02
CA GLY A 347 -5.35 8.07 0.26
C GLY A 347 -6.15 8.64 -0.92
N LEU A 348 -5.66 9.70 -1.57
CA LEU A 348 -6.29 10.30 -2.75
C LEU A 348 -6.28 9.35 -3.95
N SER A 349 -5.15 8.72 -4.24
CA SER A 349 -5.00 7.77 -5.35
C SER A 349 -5.91 6.55 -5.17
N ARG A 350 -6.01 6.03 -3.93
CA ARG A 350 -6.95 4.96 -3.58
C ARG A 350 -8.40 5.40 -3.78
N ALA A 351 -8.75 6.62 -3.38
CA ALA A 351 -10.09 7.19 -3.54
C ALA A 351 -10.53 7.22 -5.02
N ILE A 352 -9.64 7.69 -5.91
CA ILE A 352 -9.90 7.76 -7.35
C ILE A 352 -10.10 6.35 -7.93
N LYS A 353 -9.23 5.40 -7.56
CA LYS A 353 -9.33 4.01 -8.01
C LYS A 353 -10.63 3.34 -7.57
N LEU A 354 -11.04 3.55 -6.31
CA LEU A 354 -12.29 2.99 -5.76
C LEU A 354 -13.56 3.63 -6.34
N ALA A 355 -13.47 4.86 -6.84
CA ALA A 355 -14.53 5.50 -7.60
C ALA A 355 -14.69 4.90 -9.01
N GLY A 356 -13.74 4.06 -9.46
CA GLY A 356 -13.74 3.52 -10.84
C GLY A 356 -13.59 4.62 -11.89
N LYS A 357 -12.94 5.73 -11.51
CA LYS A 357 -12.78 6.93 -12.33
C LYS A 357 -11.36 7.07 -12.86
N GLY A 358 -11.21 7.83 -13.94
CA GLY A 358 -9.90 8.18 -14.47
C GLY A 358 -9.07 9.00 -13.48
N TYR A 359 -7.74 8.93 -13.60
CA TYR A 359 -6.81 9.71 -12.77
C TYR A 359 -7.08 11.22 -12.84
N LEU A 360 -6.83 11.92 -11.73
CA LEU A 360 -6.90 13.39 -11.66
C LEU A 360 -5.53 14.04 -11.78
N HIS A 361 -4.47 13.30 -11.46
CA HIS A 361 -3.09 13.74 -11.55
C HIS A 361 -2.18 12.55 -11.91
N TYR A 362 -0.96 12.87 -12.34
CA TYR A 362 0.15 11.95 -12.55
C TYR A 362 1.31 12.31 -11.60
N HIS A 363 2.11 11.30 -11.27
CA HIS A 363 3.38 11.44 -10.58
C HIS A 363 4.46 10.91 -11.52
N GLU A 364 5.42 11.77 -11.87
CA GLU A 364 6.48 11.50 -12.85
C GLU A 364 7.81 12.05 -12.31
N CYS A 365 8.91 11.73 -12.98
CA CYS A 365 10.25 12.19 -12.63
C CYS A 365 10.99 12.64 -13.89
N ASP A 366 11.76 13.72 -13.78
CA ASP A 366 12.69 14.16 -14.82
C ASP A 366 14.07 14.49 -14.23
N ASP A 367 14.93 15.14 -15.01
CA ASP A 367 16.28 15.54 -14.63
C ASP A 367 16.34 16.50 -13.43
N LYS A 368 15.22 17.13 -13.07
CA LYS A 368 15.09 18.04 -11.91
C LYS A 368 14.43 17.39 -10.70
N GLY A 369 14.03 16.12 -10.81
CA GLY A 369 13.44 15.34 -9.74
C GLY A 369 11.96 15.04 -9.94
N GLU A 370 11.30 14.64 -8.85
CA GLU A 370 9.91 14.20 -8.85
C GLU A 370 8.94 15.38 -8.99
N TYR A 371 7.92 15.21 -9.83
CA TYR A 371 6.88 16.21 -10.02
C TYR A 371 5.50 15.59 -10.20
N TYR A 372 4.51 16.40 -9.90
CA TYR A 372 3.11 16.09 -10.06
C TYR A 372 2.51 16.91 -11.18
N LYS A 373 1.66 16.30 -12.00
CA LYS A 373 0.97 16.98 -13.10
C LYS A 373 -0.53 16.74 -13.04
N ILE A 374 -1.34 17.78 -13.23
CA ILE A 374 -2.80 17.60 -13.33
C ILE A 374 -3.19 17.00 -14.68
N VAL A 375 -4.22 16.15 -14.68
CA VAL A 375 -4.83 15.70 -15.94
C VAL A 375 -5.60 16.86 -16.58
N GLU A 376 -5.15 17.28 -17.76
CA GLU A 376 -5.62 18.51 -18.42
C GLU A 376 -7.14 18.61 -18.52
N LYS A 377 -7.81 17.53 -18.92
CA LYS A 377 -9.27 17.50 -19.10
C LYS A 377 -10.08 17.83 -17.84
N TYR A 378 -9.50 17.66 -16.65
CA TYR A 378 -10.19 17.95 -15.38
C TYR A 378 -9.73 19.25 -14.72
N ARG A 379 -8.67 19.89 -15.23
CA ARG A 379 -8.07 21.10 -14.65
C ARG A 379 -9.11 22.19 -14.40
N ASP A 380 -9.86 22.57 -15.43
CA ASP A 380 -10.81 23.69 -15.35
C ASP A 380 -11.97 23.41 -14.40
N MET A 381 -12.41 22.16 -14.32
CA MET A 381 -13.45 21.74 -13.39
C MET A 381 -12.98 21.87 -11.93
N ILE A 382 -11.75 21.40 -11.66
CA ILE A 382 -11.12 21.52 -10.34
C ILE A 382 -10.89 22.99 -9.97
N LYS A 383 -10.38 23.82 -10.90
CA LYS A 383 -10.23 25.27 -10.68
C LYS A 383 -11.55 25.92 -10.29
N ARG A 384 -12.60 25.70 -11.09
CA ARG A 384 -13.93 26.28 -10.85
C ARG A 384 -14.52 25.89 -9.50
N TYR A 385 -14.36 24.63 -9.09
CA TYR A 385 -14.81 24.17 -7.78
C TYR A 385 -14.18 25.00 -6.65
N PHE A 386 -12.85 25.21 -6.68
CA PHE A 386 -12.17 25.96 -5.63
C PHE A 386 -12.45 27.47 -5.68
N SER A 387 -12.66 28.06 -6.87
CA SER A 387 -13.02 29.47 -7.00
C SER A 387 -14.43 29.81 -6.49
N GLN A 388 -15.30 28.82 -6.27
CA GLN A 388 -16.67 29.01 -5.76
C GLN A 388 -16.77 28.86 -4.23
N GLN A 389 -15.67 28.50 -3.56
CA GLN A 389 -15.59 28.25 -2.11
C GLN A 389 -14.80 29.34 -1.37
N GLU A 390 -14.28 30.33 -2.11
CA GLU A 390 -13.68 31.58 -1.62
C GLU A 390 -14.70 32.71 -1.65
#